data_AF-A0A5D2R449-F1
#
_entry.id   AF-A0A5D2R449-F1
#
_cell.length_a   1.000
_cell.length_b   1.000
_cell.length_c   1.000
_cell.angle_alpha   90.00
_cell.angle_beta   90.00
_cell.angle_gamma   90.00
#
_symmetry.space_group_name_H-M   'P 1'
#
loop_
_entity.id
_entity.type
_entity.pdbx_description
1 polymer ?
#
loop_
_entity_poly.entity_id
_entity_poly.type
_entity_poly.pdbx_seq_one_letter_code
_entity_poly.pdbx_strand_id
1 'polypeptide(L)'
;METPINAVEDMDLCAMIFEVNMVCSNSREWWLDTSATCHICCDEDSFFELEPCENGEKLYMGNAATSKMKGNGTVVLMMTYDKELKLQNVLYVPDIHKNLVSGTLLSVHGFKMVFKSHKLVLSNGGMYVGRGYVLNNM
;
A
#
# COMPACT_ATOMS: atom_id res chain seq x y z
N MET A 1 0.10 22.83 -41.87
CA MET A 1 0.40 21.39 -41.75
C MET A 1 0.33 21.06 -40.28
N GLU A 2 -0.81 20.54 -39.85
CA GLU A 2 -1.05 20.14 -38.46
C GLU A 2 -0.38 18.78 -38.23
N THR A 3 0.44 18.68 -37.20
CA THR A 3 1.01 17.42 -36.73
C THR A 3 -0.08 16.62 -36.02
N PRO A 4 -0.24 15.32 -36.32
CA PRO A 4 -1.32 14.52 -35.75
C PRO A 4 -1.07 14.24 -34.27
N ILE A 5 -2.19 14.12 -33.57
CA ILE A 5 -2.35 13.77 -32.17
C ILE A 5 -1.67 12.42 -31.93
N ASN A 6 -0.54 12.40 -31.22
CA ASN A 6 0.06 11.15 -30.79
C ASN A 6 -0.88 10.49 -29.78
N ALA A 7 -1.32 9.29 -30.16
CA ALA A 7 -2.08 8.37 -29.36
C ALA A 7 -1.46 8.27 -27.96
N VAL A 8 -2.29 8.50 -26.94
CA VAL A 8 -2.02 7.92 -25.63
C VAL A 8 -2.14 6.42 -25.87
N GLU A 9 -1.00 5.73 -25.97
CA GLU A 9 -0.95 4.28 -26.00
C GLU A 9 -1.82 3.78 -24.84
N ASP A 10 -2.72 2.86 -25.16
CA ASP A 10 -3.54 2.14 -24.19
C ASP A 10 -2.56 1.42 -23.27
N MET A 11 -2.19 2.11 -22.18
CA MET A 11 -1.22 1.62 -21.23
C MET A 11 -1.96 0.51 -20.50
N ASP A 12 -1.76 -0.74 -20.96
CA ASP A 12 -2.32 -1.95 -20.37
C ASP A 12 -2.15 -1.86 -18.85
N LEU A 13 -3.20 -1.39 -18.17
CA LEU A 13 -3.18 -1.12 -16.74
C LEU A 13 -3.38 -2.47 -16.07
N CYS A 14 -2.36 -3.32 -16.14
CA CYS A 14 -2.31 -4.57 -15.41
C CYS A 14 -2.32 -4.23 -13.92
N ALA A 15 -3.50 -4.30 -13.31
CA ALA A 15 -3.67 -4.23 -11.87
C ALA A 15 -3.00 -5.46 -11.24
N MET A 16 -1.75 -5.32 -10.84
CA MET A 16 -1.02 -6.37 -10.11
C MET A 16 -1.29 -6.21 -8.61
N ILE A 17 -2.27 -6.96 -8.11
CA ILE A 17 -2.52 -7.08 -6.67
C ILE A 17 -1.52 -8.09 -6.12
N PHE A 18 -0.64 -7.67 -5.20
CA PHE A 18 0.30 -8.58 -4.54
C PHE A 18 -0.04 -8.75 -3.06
N GLU A 19 -0.18 -9.99 -2.61
CA GLU A 19 -0.14 -10.34 -1.20
C GLU A 19 1.32 -10.34 -0.74
N VAL A 20 1.67 -9.51 0.25
CA VAL A 20 3.03 -9.47 0.81
C VAL A 20 2.90 -9.46 2.32
N ASN A 21 2.86 -10.64 2.92
CA ASN A 21 2.91 -10.73 4.37
C ASN A 21 4.30 -10.27 4.86
N MET A 22 4.34 -9.08 5.48
CA MET A 22 5.53 -8.56 6.14
C MET A 22 5.64 -9.22 7.51
N VAL A 23 6.44 -10.27 7.58
CA VAL A 23 6.63 -11.04 8.82
C VAL A 23 7.39 -10.18 9.84
N CYS A 24 6.64 -9.59 10.79
CA CYS A 24 6.93 -9.47 12.22
C CYS A 24 5.72 -8.83 12.96
N SER A 25 5.12 -9.59 13.89
CA SER A 25 4.24 -9.20 15.02
C SER A 25 3.09 -8.19 14.87
N ASN A 26 2.73 -7.70 13.69
CA ASN A 26 1.52 -6.89 13.54
C ASN A 26 0.30 -7.83 13.48
N SER A 27 -0.67 -7.59 14.37
CA SER A 27 -1.84 -8.46 14.62
C SER A 27 -2.79 -8.63 13.43
N ARG A 28 -2.53 -7.97 12.29
CA ARG A 28 -3.19 -8.16 10.99
C ARG A 28 -2.18 -8.04 9.86
N GLU A 29 -2.22 -8.99 8.92
CA GLU A 29 -1.33 -9.04 7.78
C GLU A 29 -1.51 -7.81 6.87
N TRP A 30 -0.39 -7.15 6.54
CA TRP A 30 -0.34 -6.05 5.57
C TRP A 30 -0.09 -6.60 4.16
N TRP A 31 -0.66 -5.96 3.15
CA TRP A 31 -0.58 -6.40 1.75
C TRP A 31 0.02 -5.30 0.90
N LEU A 32 1.03 -5.61 0.09
CA LEU A 32 1.57 -4.63 -0.85
C LEU A 32 0.75 -4.62 -2.14
N ASP A 33 -0.12 -3.63 -2.28
CA ASP A 33 -0.87 -3.44 -3.52
C ASP A 33 -0.18 -2.40 -4.41
N THR A 34 0.39 -2.85 -5.53
CA THR A 34 1.05 -1.94 -6.47
C THR A 34 0.06 -1.04 -7.21
N SER A 35 -1.21 -1.44 -7.30
CA SER A 35 -2.28 -0.67 -7.93
C SER A 35 -3.00 0.30 -6.97
N ALA A 36 -2.81 0.15 -5.66
CA ALA A 36 -3.40 1.05 -4.68
C ALA A 36 -2.74 2.44 -4.74
N THR A 37 -3.55 3.48 -4.69
CA THR A 37 -3.11 4.89 -4.66
C THR A 37 -2.93 5.45 -3.25
N CYS A 38 -3.38 4.72 -2.23
CA CYS A 38 -3.30 5.10 -0.83
C CYS A 38 -2.93 3.90 0.06
N HIS A 39 -2.32 4.18 1.21
CA HIS A 39 -2.20 3.19 2.29
C HIS A 39 -3.53 3.10 3.03
N ILE A 40 -3.94 1.89 3.43
CA ILE A 40 -5.22 1.67 4.12
C ILE A 40 -4.99 0.78 5.35
N CYS A 41 -5.58 1.15 6.48
CA CYS A 41 -5.61 0.33 7.68
C CYS A 41 -7.05 0.20 8.19
N CYS A 42 -7.46 -1.01 8.57
CA CYS A 42 -8.76 -1.27 9.20
C CYS A 42 -8.72 -1.26 10.73
N ASP A 43 -7.53 -1.16 11.31
CA ASP A 43 -7.30 -1.22 12.75
C ASP A 43 -6.84 0.13 13.28
N GLU A 44 -7.57 0.67 14.25
CA GLU A 44 -7.29 1.98 14.86
C GLU A 44 -6.05 1.93 15.74
N ASP A 45 -5.85 0.82 16.46
CA ASP A 45 -4.74 0.62 17.39
C ASP A 45 -3.38 0.49 16.69
N SER A 46 -3.39 0.26 15.36
CA SER A 46 -2.20 0.21 14.53
C SER A 46 -1.60 1.60 14.24
N PHE A 47 -2.32 2.69 14.52
CA PHE A 47 -1.85 4.05 14.25
C PHE A 47 -0.99 4.58 15.39
N PHE A 48 0.18 5.13 15.02
CA PHE A 48 1.01 5.91 15.93
C PHE A 48 0.40 7.30 16.18
N GLU A 49 -0.16 7.88 15.12
CA GLU A 49 -0.88 9.16 15.12
C GLU A 49 -2.10 8.98 14.23
N LEU A 50 -3.29 9.37 14.70
CA LEU A 50 -4.52 9.33 13.93
C LEU A 50 -5.29 10.64 14.09
N GLU A 51 -5.58 11.27 12.96
CA GLU A 51 -6.46 12.43 12.87
C GLU A 51 -7.83 11.97 12.38
N PRO A 52 -8.90 12.10 13.19
CA PRO A 52 -10.25 11.75 12.78
C PRO A 52 -10.74 12.62 11.61
N CYS A 53 -11.49 12.02 10.70
CA CYS A 53 -12.17 12.75 9.62
C CYS A 53 -13.63 13.00 10.02
N GLU A 54 -13.98 14.27 10.25
CA GLU A 54 -15.34 14.66 10.68
C GLU A 54 -16.36 14.59 9.53
N ASN A 55 -15.91 14.73 8.28
CA ASN A 55 -16.77 15.00 7.13
C ASN A 55 -17.30 13.73 6.43
N GLY A 56 -16.98 12.54 6.94
CA GLY A 56 -17.47 11.28 6.38
C GLY A 56 -17.02 11.06 4.93
N GLU A 57 -15.78 11.43 4.64
CA GLU A 57 -15.16 11.25 3.33
C GLU A 57 -15.25 9.78 2.88
N LYS A 58 -15.46 9.60 1.57
CA LYS A 58 -15.63 8.28 0.96
C LYS A 58 -14.37 7.89 0.21
N LEU A 59 -13.89 6.68 0.48
CA LEU A 59 -12.87 6.03 -0.31
C LEU A 59 -13.52 5.22 -1.42
N TYR A 60 -13.11 5.46 -2.67
CA TYR A 60 -13.54 4.66 -3.82
C TYR A 60 -12.66 3.43 -3.96
N MET A 61 -13.29 2.27 -4.12
CA MET A 61 -12.63 0.98 -4.21
C MET A 61 -12.53 0.52 -5.67
N GLY A 62 -11.62 -0.42 -5.95
CA GLY A 62 -11.44 -0.98 -7.30
C GLY A 62 -12.67 -1.71 -7.86
N ASN A 63 -13.62 -2.12 -6.99
CA ASN A 63 -14.87 -2.77 -7.38
C ASN A 63 -16.05 -1.78 -7.53
N ALA A 64 -15.76 -0.49 -7.74
CA ALA A 64 -16.74 0.61 -7.81
C ALA A 64 -17.58 0.83 -6.53
N ALA A 65 -17.31 0.09 -5.44
CA ALA A 65 -17.91 0.37 -4.15
C ALA A 65 -17.25 1.59 -3.49
N THR A 66 -17.91 2.12 -2.46
CA THR A 66 -17.35 3.15 -1.59
C THR A 66 -17.33 2.67 -0.16
N SER A 67 -16.27 3.02 0.58
CA SER A 67 -16.22 2.82 2.02
C SER A 67 -16.03 4.14 2.76
N LYS A 68 -16.47 4.21 4.02
CA LYS A 68 -16.34 5.41 4.83
C LYS A 68 -14.94 5.48 5.45
N MET A 69 -14.21 6.53 5.12
CA MET A 69 -12.99 6.88 5.83
C MET A 69 -13.34 7.49 7.19
N LYS A 70 -12.65 7.06 8.25
CA LYS A 70 -12.84 7.59 9.61
C LYS A 70 -11.69 8.49 10.07
N GLY A 71 -10.57 8.49 9.36
CA GLY A 71 -9.43 9.33 9.68
C GLY A 71 -8.24 9.04 8.78
N ASN A 72 -7.18 9.80 8.97
CA ASN A 72 -5.89 9.56 8.33
C ASN A 72 -4.77 9.72 9.35
N GLY A 73 -3.63 9.05 9.12
CA GLY A 73 -2.56 9.12 10.09
C GLY A 73 -1.29 8.40 9.69
N THR A 74 -0.48 8.10 10.69
CA THR A 74 0.82 7.45 10.56
C THR A 74 0.75 6.04 11.12
N VAL A 75 1.25 5.05 10.36
CA VAL A 75 1.47 3.68 10.83
C VAL A 75 2.95 3.34 10.74
N VAL A 76 3.49 2.67 11.75
CA VAL A 76 4.86 2.16 11.75
C VAL A 76 4.83 0.64 11.64
N LEU A 77 5.43 0.11 10.57
CA LEU A 77 5.53 -1.33 10.35
C LEU A 77 6.91 -1.80 10.76
N MET A 78 6.95 -2.81 11.64
CA MET A 78 8.18 -3.48 12.02
C MET A 78 8.58 -4.46 10.93
N MET A 79 9.72 -4.21 10.30
CA MET A 79 10.28 -5.00 9.22
C MET A 79 11.29 -6.02 9.76
N THR A 80 11.87 -6.81 8.86
CA THR A 80 12.91 -7.78 9.20
C THR A 80 14.15 -7.07 9.76
N TYR A 81 14.77 -7.67 10.79
CA TYR A 81 15.92 -7.11 11.52
C TYR A 81 15.61 -5.79 12.25
N ASP A 82 14.41 -5.70 12.83
CA ASP A 82 13.95 -4.57 13.66
C ASP A 82 14.05 -3.20 12.97
N LYS A 83 13.92 -3.21 11.63
CA LYS A 83 13.87 -1.98 10.84
C LYS A 83 12.45 -1.46 10.80
N GLU A 84 12.28 -0.16 10.93
CA GLU A 84 10.96 0.45 10.84
C GLU A 84 10.68 0.97 9.43
N LEU A 85 9.46 0.71 8.94
CA LEU A 85 8.88 1.36 7.77
C LEU A 85 7.75 2.27 8.23
N LYS A 86 7.98 3.58 8.23
CA LYS A 86 6.97 4.59 8.56
C LYS A 86 6.12 4.89 7.32
N LEU A 87 4.84 4.58 7.40
CA LEU A 87 3.84 4.94 6.40
C LEU A 87 3.10 6.19 6.85
N GLN A 88 3.11 7.22 6.01
CA GLN A 88 2.38 8.47 6.24
C GLN A 88 1.09 8.50 5.41
N ASN A 89 0.12 9.30 5.83
CA ASN A 89 -1.16 9.47 5.15
C ASN A 89 -1.91 8.14 4.95
N VAL A 90 -1.87 7.27 5.95
CA VAL A 90 -2.60 6.01 5.97
C VAL A 90 -4.06 6.30 6.27
N LEU A 91 -4.96 5.83 5.40
CA LEU A 91 -6.40 6.00 5.58
C LEU A 91 -6.94 4.97 6.56
N TYR A 92 -7.63 5.42 7.60
CA TYR A 92 -8.35 4.55 8.52
C TYR A 92 -9.74 4.23 7.95
N VAL A 93 -9.94 2.97 7.57
CA VAL A 93 -11.16 2.47 6.93
C VAL A 93 -11.56 1.16 7.62
N PRO A 94 -12.39 1.19 8.67
CA PRO A 94 -12.71 0.00 9.47
C PRO A 94 -13.39 -1.11 8.66
N ASP A 95 -14.13 -0.76 7.61
CA ASP A 95 -14.94 -1.70 6.84
C ASP A 95 -14.10 -2.50 5.81
N ILE A 96 -12.79 -2.23 5.67
CA ILE A 96 -11.92 -3.04 4.80
C ILE A 96 -11.40 -4.27 5.55
N HIS A 97 -11.25 -5.38 4.83
CA HIS A 97 -10.82 -6.66 5.42
C HIS A 97 -9.29 -6.82 5.49
N LYS A 98 -8.53 -6.04 4.72
CA LYS A 98 -7.08 -6.18 4.57
C LYS A 98 -6.42 -4.82 4.65
N ASN A 99 -5.32 -4.73 5.40
CA ASN A 99 -4.48 -3.55 5.43
C ASN A 99 -3.63 -3.50 4.15
N LEU A 100 -3.57 -2.34 3.51
CA LEU A 100 -2.86 -2.16 2.25
C LEU A 100 -1.69 -1.19 2.41
N VAL A 101 -0.52 -1.63 1.96
CA VAL A 101 0.61 -0.76 1.64
C VAL A 101 0.54 -0.46 0.14
N SER A 102 0.35 0.81 -0.23
CA SER A 102 0.46 1.24 -1.63
C SER A 102 1.90 1.09 -2.12
N GLY A 103 2.12 0.18 -3.07
CA GLY A 103 3.38 0.08 -3.79
C GLY A 103 3.65 1.30 -4.67
N THR A 104 2.60 1.92 -5.21
CA THR A 104 2.72 3.18 -5.96
C THR A 104 3.30 4.29 -5.08
N LEU A 105 2.77 4.50 -3.87
CA LEU A 105 3.30 5.50 -2.95
C LEU A 105 4.72 5.18 -2.49
N LEU A 106 5.03 3.90 -2.20
CA LEU A 106 6.41 3.52 -1.89
C LEU A 106 7.37 3.87 -3.04
N SER A 107 6.99 3.58 -4.29
CA SER A 107 7.81 3.92 -5.45
C SER A 107 8.01 5.43 -5.61
N VAL A 108 6.96 6.23 -5.40
CA VAL A 108 7.02 7.70 -5.44
C VAL A 108 7.99 8.23 -4.37
N HIS A 109 8.06 7.60 -3.21
CA HIS A 109 8.98 7.96 -2.12
C HIS A 109 10.38 7.32 -2.26
N GLY A 110 10.73 6.80 -3.45
CA GLY A 110 12.07 6.31 -3.75
C GLY A 110 12.38 4.90 -3.26
N PHE A 111 11.38 4.17 -2.74
CA PHE A 111 11.56 2.76 -2.42
C PHE A 111 11.64 1.92 -3.68
N LYS A 112 12.62 1.03 -3.72
CA LYS A 112 12.79 0.02 -4.74
C LYS A 112 12.17 -1.30 -4.27
N MET A 113 11.29 -1.83 -5.11
CA MET A 113 10.65 -3.14 -4.93
C MET A 113 11.22 -4.11 -5.96
N VAL A 114 11.81 -5.21 -5.50
CA VAL A 114 12.38 -6.26 -6.37
C VAL A 114 11.67 -7.58 -6.10
N PHE A 115 11.01 -8.11 -7.12
CA PHE A 115 10.35 -9.40 -7.08
C PHE A 115 11.25 -10.47 -7.70
N LYS A 116 11.54 -11.53 -6.94
CA LYS A 116 12.33 -12.68 -7.43
C LYS A 116 11.96 -13.92 -6.64
N SER A 117 11.66 -15.03 -7.34
CA SER A 117 11.42 -16.34 -6.71
C SER A 117 10.37 -16.29 -5.58
N HIS A 118 9.19 -15.74 -5.85
CA HIS A 118 8.08 -15.55 -4.89
C HIS A 118 8.41 -14.69 -3.67
N LYS A 119 9.50 -13.92 -3.71
CA LYS A 119 9.92 -13.01 -2.65
C LYS A 119 9.95 -11.58 -3.18
N LEU A 120 9.42 -10.67 -2.38
CA LEU A 120 9.65 -9.24 -2.52
C LEU A 120 10.82 -8.84 -1.63
N VAL A 121 11.72 -8.02 -2.16
CA VAL A 121 12.70 -7.26 -1.39
C VAL A 121 12.40 -5.77 -1.55
N LEU A 122 12.27 -5.08 -0.42
CA LEU A 122 12.10 -3.63 -0.34
C LEU A 122 13.42 -2.98 0.09
N SER A 123 13.86 -1.95 -0.63
CA SER A 123 15.03 -1.16 -0.29
C SER A 123 14.80 0.33 -0.52
N ASN A 124 15.57 1.19 0.14
CA ASN A 124 15.55 2.64 -0.07
C ASN A 124 16.99 3.18 -0.03
N GLY A 125 17.37 4.01 -1.00
CA GLY A 125 18.75 4.53 -1.11
C GLY A 125 19.82 3.43 -1.20
N GLY A 126 19.47 2.26 -1.76
CA GLY A 126 20.35 1.08 -1.80
C GLY A 126 20.39 0.25 -0.51
N MET A 127 19.78 0.72 0.59
CA MET A 127 19.72 -0.01 1.86
C MET A 127 18.53 -0.96 1.91
N TYR A 128 18.73 -2.18 2.37
CA TYR A 128 17.64 -3.14 2.64
C TYR A 128 16.71 -2.60 3.73
N VAL A 129 15.40 -2.60 3.47
CA VAL A 129 14.35 -2.20 4.42
C VAL A 129 13.64 -3.44 4.94
N GLY A 130 13.26 -4.35 4.04
CA GLY A 130 12.56 -5.56 4.44
C GLY A 130 12.27 -6.50 3.28
N ARG A 131 11.55 -7.56 3.58
CA ARG A 131 11.08 -8.55 2.62
C ARG A 131 9.66 -8.95 2.94
N GLY A 132 8.96 -9.43 1.93
CA GLY A 132 7.77 -10.24 2.14
C GLY A 132 7.67 -11.30 1.05
N TYR A 133 6.59 -12.06 1.10
CA TYR A 133 6.42 -13.25 0.26
C TYR A 133 5.13 -13.14 -0.52
N VAL A 134 5.20 -13.54 -1.79
CA VAL A 134 4.04 -13.69 -2.64
C VAL A 134 3.32 -14.96 -2.20
N LEU A 135 2.10 -14.81 -1.70
CA LEU A 135 1.21 -15.93 -1.40
C LEU A 135 0.31 -16.18 -2.62
N ASN A 136 0.28 -17.43 -3.08
CA ASN A 136 -0.64 -17.88 -4.11
C ASN A 136 -1.83 -18.54 -3.41
N ASN A 137 -2.83 -17.75 -3.03
CA ASN A 137 -4.11 -18.28 -2.54
C ASN A 137 -5.08 -18.52 -3.71
N MET A 138 -4.65 -19.30 -4.71
CA MET A 138 -5.57 -19.85 -5.71
C MET A 138 -6.49 -20.87 -5.06
#